data_AF-A0AAE0ZHF1-F1
#
_entry.id   AF-A0AAE0ZHF1-F1
#
_cell.length_a   1.000
_cell.length_b   1.000
_cell.length_c   1.000
_cell.angle_alpha   90.00
_cell.angle_beta   90.00
_cell.angle_gamma   90.00
#
_symmetry.space_group_name_H-M   'P 1'
#
loop_
_entity.id
_entity.type
_entity.pdbx_description
1 polymer ?
#
loop_
_entity_poly.entity_id
_entity_poly.type
_entity_poly.pdbx_seq_one_letter_code
_entity_poly.pdbx_strand_id
1 'polypeptide(L)'
;MSLPCDGNSSFTSTSQNCDDGPTADHSMSEELCIICDQPGGKKINFYKAATLGIDNKVRASPETLCDKDLIRKLSSGDMIAIDAHYHLTCLADLYRRSQKFEKNKKKKLDDRSKILQYHNSNRLLGKPALVGRVPRASLKSSL
;
A
#
# COMPACT_ATOMS: atom_id res chain seq x y z
N MET A 1 58.67 40.83 26.44
CA MET A 1 58.24 40.50 27.81
C MET A 1 57.04 41.38 28.12
N SER A 2 55.84 40.83 27.99
CA SER A 2 54.58 41.51 28.38
C SER A 2 53.75 40.53 29.19
N LEU A 3 53.38 40.97 30.40
CA LEU A 3 52.65 40.26 31.43
C LEU A 3 51.11 40.32 31.20
N PRO A 4 50.32 39.51 31.94
CA PRO A 4 49.01 39.00 31.52
C PRO A 4 47.84 39.93 31.90
N CYS A 5 46.68 39.72 31.27
CA CYS A 5 45.43 40.33 31.71
C CYS A 5 44.82 39.53 32.87
N ASP A 6 44.89 40.09 34.07
CA ASP A 6 44.15 39.64 35.25
C ASP A 6 42.66 39.92 35.11
N GLY A 7 41.86 38.95 35.55
CA GLY A 7 40.41 39.08 35.67
C GLY A 7 39.98 39.97 36.83
N ASN A 8 38.79 40.54 36.70
CA ASN A 8 37.97 40.95 37.82
C ASN A 8 36.49 40.73 37.46
N SER A 9 35.94 39.76 38.17
CA SER A 9 34.53 39.46 38.32
C SER A 9 33.84 40.44 39.27
N SER A 10 32.68 40.98 38.90
CA SER A 10 31.65 41.25 39.91
C SER A 10 30.24 41.14 39.33
N PHE A 11 29.54 40.25 40.01
CA PHE A 11 28.21 39.69 39.88
C PHE A 11 27.20 40.68 40.45
N THR A 12 26.10 40.92 39.75
CA THR A 12 24.81 41.21 40.40
C THR A 12 23.72 40.44 39.68
N SER A 13 23.00 39.64 40.46
CA SER A 13 21.91 38.78 40.04
C SER A 13 20.67 39.61 39.71
N THR A 14 20.03 39.33 38.58
CA THR A 14 18.58 39.48 38.42
C THR A 14 18.12 38.38 37.48
N SER A 15 17.49 37.36 38.06
CA SER A 15 16.69 36.39 37.34
C SER A 15 15.49 37.11 36.73
N GLN A 16 15.31 37.00 35.43
CA GLN A 16 13.97 36.84 34.88
C GLN A 16 14.05 36.00 33.61
N ASN A 17 13.51 34.79 33.77
CA ASN A 17 13.49 33.70 32.82
C ASN A 17 12.85 34.14 31.49
N CYS A 18 13.59 34.01 30.40
CA CYS A 18 13.02 33.94 29.05
C CYS A 18 13.20 32.49 28.55
N ASP A 19 12.44 31.59 29.16
CA ASP A 19 12.21 30.25 28.61
C ASP A 19 11.20 30.38 27.46
N ASP A 20 11.69 30.79 26.29
CA ASP A 20 11.01 30.64 25.00
C ASP A 20 11.10 29.19 24.51
N GLY A 21 10.59 28.27 25.30
CA GLY A 21 10.42 26.88 24.91
C GLY A 21 8.94 26.59 24.73
N PRO A 22 8.40 26.42 23.50
CA PRO A 22 7.14 25.70 23.38
C PRO A 22 7.42 24.33 23.99
N THR A 23 6.81 24.07 25.15
CA THR A 23 6.76 22.73 25.73
C THR A 23 6.29 21.83 24.61
N ALA A 24 7.20 21.01 24.09
CA ALA A 24 6.86 19.97 23.16
C ALA A 24 5.81 19.13 23.89
N ASP A 25 4.57 19.37 23.49
CA ASP A 25 3.52 18.39 23.46
C ASP A 25 4.17 17.08 22.98
N HIS A 26 4.60 16.26 23.94
CA HIS A 26 4.85 14.85 23.72
C HIS A 26 3.47 14.21 23.53
N SER A 27 2.81 14.59 22.45
CA SER A 27 1.75 13.85 21.82
C SER A 27 2.42 12.52 21.52
N MET A 28 2.17 11.55 22.39
CA MET A 28 2.51 10.15 22.20
C MET A 28 1.71 9.70 20.97
N SER A 29 2.16 10.14 19.80
CA SER A 29 1.65 9.73 18.52
C SER A 29 1.95 8.25 18.47
N GLU A 30 0.97 7.43 18.81
CA GLU A 30 1.11 5.98 18.76
C GLU A 30 1.61 5.64 17.36
N GLU A 31 2.76 4.98 17.27
CA GLU A 31 3.30 4.58 15.97
C GLU A 31 2.25 3.66 15.30
N LEU A 32 1.66 4.15 14.21
CA LEU A 32 0.61 3.45 13.47
C LEU A 32 1.22 2.59 12.36
N CYS A 33 0.60 1.45 12.11
CA CYS A 33 0.92 0.64 10.95
C CYS A 33 0.41 1.32 9.67
N ILE A 34 1.31 1.58 8.72
CA ILE A 34 0.99 2.22 7.44
C ILE A 34 -0.05 1.45 6.61
N ILE A 35 -0.20 0.15 6.86
CA ILE A 35 -1.09 -0.75 6.10
C ILE A 35 -2.51 -0.77 6.67
N CYS A 36 -2.69 -0.78 7.99
CA CYS A 36 -3.99 -0.97 8.64
C CYS A 36 -4.42 0.17 9.58
N ASP A 37 -3.59 1.19 9.74
CA ASP A 37 -3.78 2.33 10.65
C ASP A 37 -4.03 1.94 12.11
N GLN A 38 -3.71 0.69 12.48
CA GLN A 38 -3.78 0.24 13.86
C GLN A 38 -2.43 0.45 14.54
N PRO A 39 -2.42 0.79 15.84
CA PRO A 39 -1.19 0.95 16.60
C PRO A 39 -0.43 -0.38 16.69
N GLY A 40 0.89 -0.29 16.85
CA GLY A 40 1.78 -1.44 17.03
C GLY A 40 1.49 -2.32 18.26
N GLY A 41 0.71 -1.82 19.23
CA GLY A 41 0.45 -2.49 20.50
C GLY A 41 1.73 -2.80 21.29
N LYS A 42 1.67 -3.72 22.26
CA LYS A 42 2.84 -4.23 23.01
C LYS A 42 3.74 -5.10 22.09
N LYS A 43 4.49 -4.44 21.21
CA LYS A 43 5.79 -4.76 20.58
C LYS A 43 6.14 -6.24 20.34
N ILE A 44 5.25 -7.02 19.73
CA ILE A 44 5.63 -8.28 19.09
C ILE A 44 5.12 -8.19 17.65
N ASN A 45 6.04 -8.10 16.68
CA ASN A 45 5.78 -7.99 15.24
C ASN A 45 5.47 -6.59 14.66
N PHE A 46 5.85 -5.51 15.34
CA PHE A 46 5.77 -4.15 14.80
C PHE A 46 7.18 -3.66 14.44
N TYR A 47 7.40 -3.34 13.16
CA TYR A 47 8.71 -3.07 12.61
C TYR A 47 8.76 -1.70 11.94
N LYS A 48 9.88 -1.01 12.12
CA LYS A 48 10.22 0.20 11.37
C LYS A 48 10.80 -0.18 10.01
N ALA A 49 10.42 0.54 8.97
CA ALA A 49 11.01 0.40 7.65
C ALA A 49 12.49 0.85 7.68
N ALA A 50 13.40 -0.08 7.43
CA ALA A 50 14.84 0.19 7.42
C ALA A 50 15.51 -0.11 6.07
N THR A 51 14.78 -0.64 5.09
CA THR A 51 15.35 -1.02 3.78
C THR A 51 14.44 -0.63 2.62
N LEU A 52 15.06 -0.13 1.54
CA LEU A 52 14.36 0.22 0.30
C LEU A 52 13.75 -1.02 -0.38
N GLY A 53 14.30 -2.20 -0.12
CA GLY A 53 13.76 -3.46 -0.63
C GLY A 53 12.36 -3.79 -0.11
N ILE A 54 12.02 -3.36 1.10
CA ILE A 54 10.66 -3.49 1.65
C ILE A 54 9.74 -2.46 0.99
N ASP A 55 10.18 -1.21 0.89
CA ASP A 55 9.42 -0.12 0.26
C ASP A 55 9.01 -0.46 -1.18
N ASN A 56 9.97 -0.87 -2.02
CA ASN A 56 9.69 -1.23 -3.41
C ASN A 56 8.61 -2.31 -3.56
N LYS A 57 8.63 -3.33 -2.69
CA LYS A 57 7.65 -4.41 -2.70
C LYS A 57 6.28 -3.97 -2.18
N VAL A 58 6.29 -3.12 -1.15
CA VAL A 58 5.07 -2.52 -0.60
C VAL A 58 4.47 -1.50 -1.56
N ARG A 59 5.23 -0.87 -2.45
CA ARG A 59 4.70 0.04 -3.48
C ARG A 59 4.09 -0.69 -4.68
N ALA A 60 4.69 -1.79 -5.10
CA ALA A 60 4.17 -2.60 -6.21
C ALA A 60 2.85 -3.32 -5.88
N SER A 61 2.61 -3.63 -4.60
CA SER A 61 1.43 -4.42 -4.18
C SER A 61 0.11 -3.62 -4.23
N PRO A 62 0.01 -2.39 -3.71
CA PRO A 62 -1.15 -1.51 -3.83
C PRO A 62 -1.49 -1.16 -5.27
N GLU A 63 -0.49 -0.93 -6.13
CA GLU A 63 -0.72 -0.70 -7.56
C GLU A 63 -1.39 -1.92 -8.22
N THR A 64 -0.93 -3.11 -7.86
CA THR A 64 -1.51 -4.38 -8.30
C THR A 64 -2.93 -4.57 -7.79
N LEU A 65 -3.19 -4.21 -6.53
CA LEU A 65 -4.49 -4.39 -5.85
C LEU A 65 -5.46 -3.22 -6.05
N CYS A 66 -5.02 -2.13 -6.69
CA CYS A 66 -5.71 -0.84 -6.74
C CYS A 66 -6.12 -0.29 -5.35
N ASP A 67 -5.28 -0.51 -4.33
CA ASP A 67 -5.50 -0.02 -2.97
C ASP A 67 -5.15 1.48 -2.89
N LYS A 68 -6.13 2.33 -3.19
CA LYS A 68 -5.95 3.78 -3.32
C LYS A 68 -5.50 4.44 -2.01
N ASP A 69 -5.94 3.92 -0.87
CA ASP A 69 -5.60 4.49 0.42
C ASP A 69 -4.13 4.23 0.75
N LEU A 70 -3.66 3.01 0.52
CA LEU A 70 -2.26 2.67 0.71
C LEU A 70 -1.34 3.38 -0.32
N ILE A 71 -1.80 3.56 -1.56
CA ILE A 71 -1.09 4.38 -2.57
C ILE A 71 -0.93 5.82 -2.09
N ARG A 72 -2.01 6.44 -1.59
CA ARG A 72 -1.97 7.83 -1.09
C ARG A 72 -0.99 7.96 0.08
N LYS A 73 -0.98 7.00 1.00
CA LYS A 73 -0.04 6.99 2.13
C LYS A 73 1.42 6.87 1.69
N LEU A 74 1.70 6.10 0.65
CA LEU A 74 3.06 5.97 0.11
C LEU A 74 3.46 7.14 -0.81
N SER A 75 2.49 7.95 -1.27
CA SER A 75 2.78 9.12 -2.10
C SER A 75 3.47 10.27 -1.34
N SER A 76 3.38 10.29 -0.01
CA SER A 76 4.11 11.26 0.82
C SER A 76 5.62 11.03 0.86
N GLY A 77 6.09 9.84 0.45
CA GLY A 77 7.51 9.50 0.39
C GLY A 77 7.75 8.02 0.61
N ASP A 78 9.00 7.59 0.39
CA ASP A 78 9.42 6.22 0.67
C ASP A 78 9.20 5.88 2.16
N MET A 79 8.89 4.62 2.45
CA MET A 79 8.62 4.14 3.82
C MET A 79 9.73 4.50 4.81
N ILE A 80 10.98 4.65 4.36
CA ILE A 80 12.08 5.10 5.21
C ILE A 80 11.99 6.61 5.48
N ALA A 81 11.72 7.42 4.46
CA ALA A 81 11.66 8.87 4.57
C ALA A 81 10.51 9.36 5.44
N ILE A 82 9.39 8.64 5.45
CA ILE A 82 8.22 8.94 6.29
C ILE A 82 8.26 8.20 7.64
N ASP A 83 9.39 7.57 7.98
CA ASP A 83 9.54 6.75 9.19
C ASP A 83 8.39 5.75 9.41
N ALA A 84 7.95 5.10 8.32
CA ALA A 84 6.81 4.19 8.35
C ALA A 84 7.07 2.97 9.23
N HIS A 85 6.03 2.56 9.94
CA HIS A 85 5.99 1.31 10.67
C HIS A 85 4.93 0.37 10.11
N TYR A 86 5.11 -0.93 10.32
CA TYR A 86 4.19 -1.94 9.83
C TYR A 86 4.13 -3.17 10.75
N HIS A 87 2.97 -3.84 10.77
CA HIS A 87 2.88 -5.19 11.33
C HIS A 87 3.41 -6.22 10.33
N LEU A 88 4.17 -7.20 10.80
CA LEU A 88 4.66 -8.29 9.96
C LEU A 88 3.52 -9.09 9.31
N THR A 89 2.41 -9.27 10.03
CA THR A 89 1.19 -9.94 9.55
C THR A 89 0.55 -9.15 8.41
N CYS A 90 0.37 -7.83 8.58
CA CYS A 90 -0.18 -6.96 7.55
C CYS A 90 0.68 -6.97 6.28
N LEU A 91 2.01 -7.01 6.42
CA LEU A 91 2.92 -7.12 5.28
C LEU A 91 2.76 -8.47 4.54
N ALA A 92 2.71 -9.57 5.29
CA ALA A 92 2.52 -10.90 4.70
C ALA A 92 1.18 -11.03 3.97
N ASP A 93 0.11 -10.48 4.54
CA ASP A 93 -1.22 -10.48 3.94
C ASP A 93 -1.30 -9.59 2.69
N LEU A 94 -0.62 -8.45 2.69
CA LEU A 94 -0.49 -7.60 1.51
C LEU A 94 0.15 -8.37 0.35
N TYR A 95 1.29 -9.05 0.59
CA TYR A 95 1.96 -9.84 -0.44
C TYR A 95 1.12 -11.03 -0.91
N ARG A 96 0.46 -11.74 0.01
CA ARG A 96 -0.42 -12.85 -0.35
C ARG A 96 -1.57 -12.40 -1.25
N ARG A 97 -2.20 -11.28 -0.91
CA ARG A 97 -3.29 -10.69 -1.72
C ARG A 97 -2.78 -10.30 -3.11
N SER A 98 -1.66 -9.60 -3.19
CA SER A 98 -1.03 -9.20 -4.47
C SER A 98 -0.74 -10.41 -5.36
N GLN A 99 -0.10 -11.45 -4.82
CA GLN A 99 0.19 -12.69 -5.57
C GLN A 99 -1.08 -13.40 -6.05
N LYS A 100 -2.13 -13.47 -5.22
CA LYS A 100 -3.41 -14.08 -5.61
C LYS A 100 -4.08 -13.30 -6.74
N PHE A 101 -4.01 -11.96 -6.68
CA PHE A 101 -4.56 -11.10 -7.72
C PHE A 101 -3.87 -11.31 -9.07
N GLU A 102 -2.55 -11.32 -9.10
CA GLU A 102 -1.79 -11.54 -10.34
C GLU A 102 -2.04 -12.92 -10.95
N LYS A 103 -2.11 -13.97 -10.13
CA LYS A 103 -2.50 -15.31 -10.60
C LYS A 103 -3.88 -15.32 -11.25
N ASN A 104 -4.85 -14.65 -10.63
CA ASN A 104 -6.21 -14.56 -11.17
C ASN A 104 -6.28 -13.73 -12.45
N LYS A 105 -5.51 -12.63 -12.53
CA LYS A 105 -5.39 -11.78 -13.72
C LYS A 105 -4.82 -12.57 -14.89
N LYS A 106 -3.73 -13.32 -14.67
CA LYS A 106 -3.11 -14.18 -15.69
C LYS A 106 -4.08 -15.26 -16.18
N LYS A 107 -4.82 -15.91 -15.28
CA LYS A 107 -5.83 -16.90 -15.67
C LYS A 107 -6.94 -16.29 -16.54
N LYS A 108 -7.47 -15.13 -16.16
CA LYS A 108 -8.48 -14.42 -16.99
C LYS A 108 -7.95 -14.02 -18.36
N LEU A 109 -6.68 -13.60 -18.44
CA LEU A 109 -6.05 -13.27 -19.72
C LEU A 109 -5.85 -14.50 -20.60
N ASP A 110 -5.49 -15.64 -20.02
CA ASP A 110 -5.41 -16.92 -20.72
C ASP A 110 -6.79 -17.36 -21.24
N ASP A 111 -7.81 -17.32 -20.37
CA ASP A 111 -9.20 -17.63 -20.75
C ASP A 111 -9.70 -16.71 -21.88
N ARG A 112 -9.42 -15.40 -21.79
CA ARG A 112 -9.75 -14.42 -22.84
C ARG A 112 -8.98 -14.69 -24.14
N SER A 113 -7.71 -15.07 -24.05
CA SER A 113 -6.89 -15.37 -25.23
C SER A 113 -7.41 -16.61 -25.97
N LYS A 114 -7.82 -17.65 -25.23
CA LYS A 114 -8.48 -18.85 -25.80
C LYS A 114 -9.78 -18.50 -26.51
N ILE A 115 -10.60 -17.63 -25.92
CA ILE A 115 -11.84 -17.15 -26.55
C ILE A 115 -11.53 -16.40 -27.85
N LEU A 116 -10.57 -15.47 -27.85
CA LEU A 116 -10.18 -14.71 -29.04
C LEU A 116 -9.61 -15.62 -30.14
N GLN A 117 -8.79 -16.60 -29.76
CA GLN A 117 -8.25 -17.59 -30.69
C GLN A 117 -9.39 -18.39 -31.36
N TYR A 118 -10.35 -18.88 -30.57
CA TYR A 118 -11.53 -19.59 -31.09
C TYR A 118 -12.33 -18.75 -32.09
N HIS A 119 -12.62 -17.48 -31.78
CA HIS A 119 -13.34 -16.59 -32.69
C HIS A 119 -12.57 -16.35 -33.99
N ASN A 120 -11.25 -16.15 -33.91
CA ASN A 120 -10.42 -15.95 -35.11
C ASN A 120 -10.39 -17.21 -36.00
N SER A 121 -10.17 -18.39 -35.39
CA SER A 121 -10.18 -19.67 -36.11
C SER A 121 -11.51 -19.94 -36.81
N ASN A 122 -12.65 -19.60 -36.19
CA ASN A 122 -13.97 -19.78 -36.82
C ASN A 122 -14.26 -18.75 -37.92
N ARG A 123 -13.73 -17.53 -37.81
CA ARG A 123 -13.87 -16.50 -38.84
C ARG A 123 -13.14 -16.92 -40.13
N LEU A 124 -11.99 -17.57 -40.02
CA LEU A 124 -11.22 -18.09 -41.17
C LEU A 124 -11.85 -19.33 -41.82
N LEU A 125 -12.68 -20.08 -41.08
CA LEU A 125 -13.35 -21.28 -41.60
C LEU A 125 -14.70 -21.01 -42.26
N GLY A 126 -15.15 -19.75 -42.37
CA GLY A 126 -16.40 -19.39 -43.06
C GLY A 126 -17.66 -20.10 -42.52
N LYS A 127 -17.63 -20.58 -41.27
CA LYS A 127 -18.73 -21.34 -40.68
C LYS A 127 -19.83 -20.36 -40.22
N PRO A 128 -21.08 -20.45 -40.73
CA PRO A 128 -22.14 -19.56 -40.28
C PRO A 128 -22.44 -19.82 -38.81
N ALA A 129 -22.64 -18.74 -38.04
CA ALA A 129 -23.16 -18.81 -36.69
C ALA A 129 -24.44 -19.65 -36.73
N LEU A 130 -24.49 -20.75 -35.99
CA LEU A 130 -25.70 -21.55 -35.87
C LEU A 130 -26.75 -20.70 -35.16
N VAL A 131 -27.57 -19.98 -35.94
CA VAL A 131 -28.83 -19.41 -35.49
C VAL A 131 -29.69 -20.60 -35.09
N GLY A 132 -29.77 -20.85 -33.77
CA GLY A 132 -30.58 -21.92 -33.22
C GLY A 132 -32.02 -21.78 -33.71
N ARG A 133 -32.49 -22.73 -34.52
CA ARG A 133 -33.93 -22.93 -34.70
C ARG A 133 -34.48 -23.42 -33.38
N VAL A 134 -35.26 -22.58 -32.73
CA VAL A 134 -36.14 -23.01 -31.64
C VAL A 134 -37.09 -24.05 -32.24
N PRO A 135 -37.17 -25.29 -31.72
CA PRO A 135 -38.18 -26.22 -32.17
C PRO A 135 -39.55 -25.67 -31.77
N ARG A 136 -40.39 -25.41 -32.79
CA ARG A 136 -41.78 -24.99 -32.63
C ARG A 136 -42.54 -26.15 -31.98
N ALA A 137 -42.72 -26.08 -30.66
CA ALA A 137 -43.55 -27.05 -29.95
C ALA A 137 -44.97 -27.00 -30.52
N SER A 138 -45.42 -28.16 -30.97
CA SER A 138 -46.72 -28.39 -31.60
C SER A 138 -47.84 -28.06 -30.61
N LEU A 139 -48.70 -27.09 -30.97
CA LEU A 139 -49.96 -26.83 -30.26
C LEU A 139 -50.84 -28.07 -30.42
N LYS A 140 -51.04 -28.82 -29.33
CA LYS A 140 -52.03 -29.89 -29.25
C LYS A 140 -53.42 -29.24 -29.19
N SER A 141 -54.14 -29.28 -30.29
CA SER A 141 -55.60 -29.16 -30.29
C SER A 141 -56.20 -30.56 -30.27
N SER A 142 -56.79 -30.97 -29.15
CA SER A 142 -57.78 -32.04 -29.13
C SER A 142 -59.00 -31.54 -28.39
N LEU A 143 -60.14 -31.63 -29.09
CA LEU A 143 -61.50 -31.40 -28.61
C LEU A 143 -61.83 -32.28 -27.41
#